data_AF-A0A3P4B3F9-F1
#
_entry.id   AF-A0A3P4B3F9-F1
#
_cell.length_a   1.000
_cell.length_b   1.000
_cell.length_c   1.000
_cell.angle_alpha   90.00
_cell.angle_beta   90.00
_cell.angle_gamma   90.00
#
_symmetry.space_group_name_H-M   'P 1'
#
loop_
_entity.id
_entity.type
_entity.pdbx_description
1 polymer ?
#
loop_
_entity_poly.entity_id
_entity_poly.type
_entity_poly.pdbx_seq_one_letter_code
_entity_poly.pdbx_strand_id
1 'polypeptide(L)'
;MLAGRTREMGLGALSIVPLAQARAEAVKCRVLLKDKIDPIEARNAECKAVETAAARSFKIAAISYIDTQRPGWKNAKLPSNERTRWLLMAIR
;
A
#
# COMPACT_ATOMS: atom_id res chain seq x y z
N MET A 1 6.31 -27.50 -3.97
CA MET A 1 5.11 -27.53 -3.11
C MET A 1 5.46 -26.92 -1.78
N LEU A 2 4.57 -26.09 -1.23
CA LEU A 2 4.73 -25.55 0.13
C LEU A 2 3.65 -26.18 1.02
N ALA A 3 4.05 -26.81 2.12
CA ALA A 3 3.14 -27.48 3.05
C ALA A 3 2.14 -28.46 2.38
N GLY A 4 2.59 -29.22 1.38
CA GLY A 4 1.76 -30.18 0.64
C GLY A 4 0.73 -29.56 -0.31
N ARG A 5 0.68 -28.23 -0.44
CA ARG A 5 -0.22 -27.52 -1.36
C ARG A 5 0.54 -26.92 -2.54
N THR A 6 -0.05 -27.04 -3.72
CA THR A 6 0.33 -26.28 -4.91
C THR A 6 -0.47 -24.99 -4.96
N ARG A 7 0.21 -23.89 -5.20
CA ARG A 7 -0.42 -22.60 -5.49
C ARG A 7 0.12 -22.11 -6.82
N GLU A 8 -0.76 -21.51 -7.60
CA GLU A 8 -0.42 -20.94 -8.89
C GLU A 8 -0.37 -19.42 -8.77
N MET A 9 0.62 -18.82 -9.44
CA MET A 9 0.77 -17.38 -9.54
C MET A 9 0.91 -17.01 -11.01
N GLY A 10 0.04 -16.12 -11.50
CA GLY A 10 0.19 -15.50 -12.80
C GLY A 10 1.31 -14.45 -12.77
N LEU A 11 2.24 -14.53 -13.72
CA LEU A 11 3.33 -13.56 -13.88
C LEU A 11 2.95 -12.36 -14.77
N GLY A 12 1.90 -12.49 -15.59
CA GLY A 12 1.43 -11.46 -16.50
C GLY A 12 1.33 -11.93 -17.96
N ALA A 13 0.76 -11.10 -18.82
CA ALA A 13 0.66 -11.36 -20.25
C ALA A 13 2.01 -11.19 -20.95
N LEU A 14 2.22 -11.91 -22.06
CA LEU A 14 3.45 -11.84 -22.87
C LEU A 14 3.76 -10.43 -23.39
N SER A 15 2.73 -9.62 -23.64
CA SER A 15 2.88 -8.22 -24.07
C SER A 15 3.49 -7.31 -23.02
N ILE A 16 3.37 -7.68 -21.74
CA ILE A 16 3.84 -6.88 -20.59
C ILE A 16 5.12 -7.48 -20.02
N VAL A 17 5.20 -8.81 -19.95
CA VAL A 17 6.33 -9.53 -19.37
C VAL A 17 6.96 -10.40 -20.45
N PRO A 18 8.14 -10.01 -20.99
CA PRO A 18 8.84 -10.83 -21.97
C PRO A 18 9.28 -12.16 -21.36
N LEU A 19 9.41 -13.19 -22.20
CA LEU A 19 9.70 -14.56 -21.76
C LEU A 19 10.95 -14.68 -20.88
N ALA A 20 11.99 -13.91 -21.18
CA ALA A 20 13.22 -13.90 -20.38
C ALA A 20 12.96 -13.44 -18.94
N GLN A 21 12.16 -12.39 -18.76
CA GLN A 21 11.79 -11.88 -17.46
C GLN A 21 10.87 -12.84 -16.72
N ALA A 22 9.88 -13.44 -17.40
CA ALA A 22 9.01 -14.45 -16.80
C ALA A 22 9.81 -15.65 -16.28
N ARG A 23 10.84 -16.10 -17.00
CA ARG A 23 11.75 -17.16 -16.55
C ARG A 23 12.55 -16.76 -15.31
N ALA A 24 13.08 -15.54 -15.28
CA ALA A 24 13.79 -15.02 -14.12
C ALA A 24 12.87 -14.95 -12.88
N GLU A 25 11.65 -14.45 -13.04
CA GLU A 25 10.68 -14.36 -11.96
C GLU A 25 10.27 -15.74 -11.44
N ALA A 26 10.08 -16.72 -12.34
CA ALA A 26 9.82 -18.10 -11.96
C ALA A 26 10.96 -18.71 -11.12
N VAL A 27 12.22 -18.37 -11.43
CA VAL A 27 13.37 -18.79 -10.61
C VAL A 27 13.31 -18.15 -9.23
N LYS A 28 13.05 -16.84 -9.12
CA LYS A 28 12.91 -16.17 -7.81
C LYS A 28 11.81 -16.82 -6.96
N CYS A 29 10.65 -17.10 -7.53
CA CYS A 29 9.57 -17.80 -6.83
C CYS A 29 10.01 -19.19 -6.33
N ARG A 30 10.82 -19.92 -7.11
CA ARG A 30 11.38 -21.21 -6.68
C ARG A 30 12.39 -21.07 -5.54
N VAL A 31 13.16 -19.98 -5.50
CA VAL A 31 14.05 -19.69 -4.37
C VAL A 31 13.24 -19.44 -3.11
N LEU A 32 12.22 -18.57 -3.17
CA LEU A 32 11.33 -18.31 -2.02
C LEU A 32 10.69 -19.60 -1.47
N LEU A 33 10.28 -20.51 -2.37
CA LEU A 33 9.75 -21.81 -1.96
C LEU A 33 10.78 -22.69 -1.23
N LYS A 34 12.08 -22.60 -1.56
CA LYS A 34 13.14 -23.30 -0.82
C LYS A 34 13.27 -22.74 0.60
N ASP A 35 13.09 -21.43 0.75
CA ASP A 35 13.11 -20.74 2.04
C ASP A 35 11.80 -20.91 2.83
N LYS A 36 10.88 -21.74 2.33
CA LYS A 36 9.54 -21.98 2.89
C LYS A 36 8.65 -20.72 2.93
N ILE A 37 8.92 -19.74 2.08
CA ILE A 37 8.14 -18.52 1.93
C ILE A 37 7.16 -18.69 0.76
N ASP A 38 5.89 -18.37 0.96
CA ASP A 38 4.89 -18.35 -0.13
C ASP A 38 5.13 -17.11 -1.02
N PRO A 39 5.44 -17.29 -2.32
CA PRO A 39 5.66 -16.16 -3.23
C PRO A 39 4.46 -15.20 -3.32
N ILE A 40 3.24 -15.70 -3.16
CA ILE A 40 2.03 -14.87 -3.20
C ILE A 40 1.96 -13.96 -1.98
N GLU A 41 2.31 -14.48 -0.81
CA GLU A 41 2.30 -13.68 0.42
C GLU A 41 3.42 -12.65 0.40
N ALA A 42 4.61 -13.01 -0.11
CA ALA A 42 5.71 -12.07 -0.30
C ALA A 42 5.29 -10.89 -1.20
N ARG A 43 4.69 -11.17 -2.36
CA ARG A 43 4.18 -10.12 -3.26
C ARG A 43 3.11 -9.26 -2.60
N ASN A 44 2.16 -9.88 -1.90
CA ASN A 44 1.09 -9.14 -1.24
C ASN A 44 1.62 -8.26 -0.09
N ALA A 45 2.66 -8.71 0.62
CA ALA A 45 3.31 -7.92 1.66
C ALA A 45 3.97 -6.67 1.08
N GLU A 46 4.64 -6.79 -0.07
CA GLU A 46 5.21 -5.64 -0.79
C GLU A 46 4.13 -4.65 -1.24
N CYS A 47 3.04 -5.13 -1.85
CA CYS A 47 1.93 -4.26 -2.25
C CYS A 47 1.34 -3.50 -1.05
N LYS A 48 1.10 -4.19 0.08
CA LYS A 48 0.61 -3.56 1.31
C LYS A 48 1.59 -2.55 1.88
N ALA A 49 2.89 -2.80 1.82
CA ALA A 49 3.90 -1.85 2.26
C ALA A 49 3.84 -0.53 1.45
N VAL A 50 3.66 -0.64 0.14
CA VAL A 50 3.48 0.53 -0.75
C VAL A 50 2.18 1.28 -0.43
N GLU A 51 1.06 0.57 -0.25
CA GLU A 51 -0.23 1.18 0.10
C GLU A 51 -0.16 1.92 1.45
N THR A 52 0.44 1.32 2.47
CA THR A 52 0.58 1.96 3.78
C THR A 52 1.49 3.19 3.74
N ALA A 53 2.55 3.18 2.92
CA ALA A 53 3.39 4.35 2.70
C ALA A 53 2.62 5.47 1.97
N ALA A 54 1.82 5.13 0.96
CA ALA A 54 0.97 6.09 0.24
C ALA A 54 -0.16 6.67 1.12
N ALA A 55 -0.77 5.85 1.99
CA ALA A 55 -1.76 6.34 2.95
C ALA A 55 -1.17 7.33 3.96
N ARG A 56 0.08 7.10 4.40
CA ARG A 56 0.82 8.04 5.24
C ARG A 56 1.06 9.37 4.54
N SER A 57 1.42 9.36 3.24
CA SER A 57 1.65 10.60 2.50
C SER A 57 0.36 11.39 2.27
N PHE A 58 -0.76 10.73 1.95
CA PHE A 58 -2.06 11.40 1.86
C PHE A 58 -2.48 12.03 3.19
N LYS A 59 -2.29 11.33 4.31
CA LYS A 59 -2.60 11.86 5.64
C LYS A 59 -1.79 13.12 5.95
N ILE A 60 -0.50 13.12 5.65
CA ILE A 60 0.37 14.28 5.86
C ILE A 60 -0.10 15.45 4.96
N ALA A 61 -0.35 15.18 3.68
CA ALA A 61 -0.83 16.20 2.74
C ALA A 61 -2.19 16.79 3.15
N ALA A 62 -3.12 15.96 3.63
CA ALA A 62 -4.43 16.39 4.11
C ALA A 62 -4.32 17.29 5.34
N ILE A 63 -3.43 16.96 6.29
CA ILE A 63 -3.17 17.79 7.48
C ILE A 63 -2.61 19.15 7.05
N SER A 64 -1.58 19.16 6.22
CA SER A 64 -0.98 20.42 5.72
C SER A 64 -1.98 21.28 4.94
N TYR A 65 -2.86 20.67 4.16
CA TYR A 65 -3.92 21.37 3.44
C TYR A 65 -4.94 22.01 4.39
N ILE A 66 -5.41 21.26 5.40
CA ILE A 66 -6.34 21.76 6.42
C ILE A 66 -5.72 22.93 7.18
N ASP A 67 -4.45 22.82 7.60
CA ASP A 67 -3.76 23.90 8.32
C ASP A 67 -3.63 25.17 7.48
N THR A 68 -3.39 25.03 6.18
CA THR A 68 -3.26 26.17 5.25
C THR A 68 -4.60 26.84 4.96
N GLN A 69 -5.69 26.06 4.86
CA GLN A 69 -7.03 26.56 4.53
C GLN A 69 -7.83 27.04 5.75
N ARG A 70 -7.45 26.61 6.96
CA ARG A 70 -8.08 26.97 8.24
C ARG A 70 -8.31 28.47 8.46
N PRO A 71 -7.38 29.40 8.10
CA PRO A 71 -7.58 30.84 8.31
C PRO A 71 -8.71 31.43 7.44
N GLY A 72 -9.05 30.80 6.31
CA GLY A 72 -10.11 31.23 5.41
C GLY A 72 -11.51 30.74 5.80
N TRP A 73 -11.61 29.81 6.74
CA TRP A 73 -12.90 29.25 7.19
C TRP A 73 -13.56 30.18 8.21
N LYS A 74 -14.49 31.02 7.76
CA LYS A 74 -15.32 31.87 8.64
C LYS A 74 -16.16 31.00 9.58
N ASN A 75 -15.99 31.22 10.90
CA ASN A 75 -16.69 30.49 11.96
C ASN A 75 -18.12 30.98 12.15
N ALA A 76 -19.05 30.06 12.45
CA ALA A 76 -20.35 30.41 13.06
C ALA A 76 -20.69 29.62 14.34
N LYS A 77 -19.98 28.54 14.73
CA LYS A 77 -20.41 27.79 15.95
C LYS A 77 -19.42 26.90 16.72
N LEU A 78 -18.18 26.67 16.29
CA LEU A 78 -17.24 25.80 17.03
C LEU A 78 -15.87 26.47 17.24
N PRO A 79 -15.27 26.38 18.44
CA PRO A 79 -13.94 26.91 18.69
C PRO A 79 -12.90 26.17 17.82
N SER A 80 -12.00 26.94 17.21
CA SER A 80 -11.04 26.51 16.18
C SER A 80 -10.20 25.29 16.58
N ASN A 81 -10.00 25.10 17.87
CA ASN A 81 -9.21 24.06 18.55
C ASN A 81 -9.93 22.69 18.58
N GLU A 82 -11.27 22.66 18.64
CA GLU A 82 -12.03 21.40 18.66
C GLU A 82 -12.22 20.81 17.26
N ARG A 83 -12.30 21.67 16.23
CA ARG A 83 -12.39 21.26 14.82
C ARG A 83 -11.13 20.56 14.33
N THR A 84 -9.95 21.04 14.72
CA THR A 84 -8.68 20.40 14.37
C THR A 84 -8.62 18.99 14.96
N ARG A 85 -9.10 18.82 16.19
CA ARG A 85 -9.17 17.51 16.85
C ARG A 85 -10.16 16.56 16.16
N TRP A 86 -11.32 17.08 15.73
CA TRP A 86 -12.33 16.35 14.96
C TRP A 86 -11.83 15.93 13.56
N LEU A 87 -11.21 16.84 12.82
CA LEU A 87 -10.68 16.55 11.48
C LEU A 87 -9.48 15.58 11.54
N LEU A 88 -8.59 15.72 12.52
CA LEU A 88 -7.50 14.77 12.74
C LEU A 88 -8.00 13.38 13.16
N MET A 89 -9.12 13.30 13.88
CA MET A 89 -9.78 12.02 14.20
C MET A 89 -10.50 11.40 13.01
N ALA A 90 -11.02 12.21 12.08
CA ALA A 90 -11.70 11.72 10.87
C ALA A 90 -10.74 11.18 9.80
N ILE A 91 -9.46 11.58 9.81
CA ILE A 91 -8.41 11.07 8.90
C ILE A 91 -7.69 9.85 9.52
N ARG A 92 -8.44 8.93 10.11
CA ARG A 92 -7.93 7.65 10.62
C ARG A 92 -8.27 6.52 9.66
#